data_AF-A0A6A9K4T7-F1
#
_entry.id   AF-A0A6A9K4T7-F1
#
_cell.length_a   1.000
_cell.length_b   1.000
_cell.length_c   1.000
_cell.angle_alpha   90.00
_cell.angle_beta   90.00
_cell.angle_gamma   90.00
#
_symmetry.space_group_name_H-M   'P 1'
#
loop_
_entity.id
_entity.type
_entity.pdbx_description
1 polymer ?
#
loop_
_entity_poly.entity_id
_entity_poly.type
_entity_poly.pdbx_seq_one_letter_code
_entity_poly.pdbx_strand_id
1 'polypeptide(L)'
;MSADAYHAPKTSPRLETLDVLSIGMSLDVFRQGQVWKALQEQNAMQAEALHVGSILPMDPKKYPTSADDKDMAYEKRKADALELVLKNFLEKWPIPTITVVRGWNPSTVNLRFSPERTKRSLSGSVDGLRAPAGLHWHRIANLHDGIICNDTPEGVLEALFSLFERHPDLPAVLVYSNDSFNMALSLMRKGEKPIGVGTGPRQPGELTDAMVALIVGRPERVDWLRQFAPYTKVNENRIDPEFRGWGWRKPP
;
A
#
# COMPACT_ATOMS: atom_id res chain seq x y z
N MET A 1 -3.82 -37.11 -5.34
CA MET A 1 -4.33 -35.72 -5.32
C MET A 1 -5.72 -35.77 -5.91
N SER A 2 -6.75 -35.37 -5.14
CA SER A 2 -8.16 -35.45 -5.59
C SER A 2 -8.42 -34.45 -6.72
N ALA A 3 -9.30 -34.79 -7.66
CA ALA A 3 -9.70 -33.94 -8.79
C ALA A 3 -10.32 -32.59 -8.33
N ASP A 4 -10.80 -32.50 -7.10
CA ASP A 4 -11.36 -31.26 -6.52
C ASP A 4 -10.32 -30.16 -6.23
N ALA A 5 -9.02 -30.45 -6.26
CA ALA A 5 -7.98 -29.45 -5.99
C ALA A 5 -7.89 -28.34 -7.06
N TYR A 6 -8.35 -28.62 -8.29
CA TYR A 6 -8.13 -27.76 -9.46
C TYR A 6 -9.31 -26.84 -9.79
N HIS A 7 -10.46 -27.04 -9.17
CA HIS A 7 -11.60 -26.14 -9.31
C HIS A 7 -11.51 -25.01 -8.29
N ALA A 8 -11.61 -23.77 -8.76
CA ALA A 8 -11.79 -22.63 -7.88
C ALA A 8 -12.99 -22.94 -6.95
N PRO A 9 -12.89 -22.68 -5.62
CA PRO A 9 -13.98 -22.93 -4.69
C PRO A 9 -15.33 -22.43 -5.25
N LYS A 10 -16.28 -23.36 -5.44
CA LYS A 10 -17.57 -23.12 -6.13
C LYS A 10 -18.51 -22.20 -5.34
N THR A 11 -18.34 -22.13 -4.04
CA THR A 11 -19.08 -21.24 -3.14
C THR A 11 -18.09 -20.53 -2.22
N SER A 12 -18.26 -19.23 -2.06
CA SER A 12 -17.56 -18.45 -1.05
C SER A 12 -18.46 -18.43 0.18
N PRO A 13 -18.10 -19.08 1.31
CA PRO A 13 -18.75 -18.77 2.58
C PRO A 13 -18.56 -17.28 2.91
N ARG A 14 -19.32 -16.76 3.87
CA ARG A 14 -19.11 -15.41 4.42
C ARG A 14 -17.63 -15.27 4.79
N LEU A 15 -17.02 -14.15 4.43
CA LEU A 15 -15.58 -13.96 4.59
C LEU A 15 -15.26 -13.79 6.08
N GLU A 16 -14.60 -14.78 6.67
CA GLU A 16 -14.22 -14.75 8.09
C GLU A 16 -12.83 -14.12 8.29
N THR A 17 -11.91 -14.37 7.36
CA THR A 17 -10.52 -13.93 7.46
C THR A 17 -10.00 -13.37 6.14
N LEU A 18 -9.02 -12.48 6.27
CA LEU A 18 -8.20 -11.99 5.18
C LEU A 18 -6.74 -12.08 5.60
N ASP A 19 -5.90 -12.59 4.71
CA ASP A 19 -4.48 -12.77 4.98
C ASP A 19 -3.68 -11.58 4.47
N VAL A 20 -2.74 -11.10 5.29
CA VAL A 20 -1.72 -10.16 4.84
C VAL A 20 -0.60 -10.94 4.17
N LEU A 21 -0.58 -10.93 2.84
CA LEU A 21 0.39 -11.67 2.02
C LEU A 21 1.75 -10.97 1.97
N SER A 22 1.74 -9.64 2.02
CA SER A 22 2.95 -8.82 1.98
C SER A 22 2.68 -7.47 2.62
N ILE A 23 3.73 -6.88 3.19
CA ILE A 23 3.72 -5.54 3.76
C ILE A 23 4.95 -4.79 3.25
N GLY A 24 4.74 -3.54 2.86
CA GLY A 24 5.77 -2.55 2.59
C GLY A 24 5.45 -1.29 3.36
N MET A 25 6.42 -0.74 4.09
CA MET A 25 6.22 0.50 4.82
C MET A 25 7.45 1.41 4.78
N SER A 26 7.21 2.71 4.80
CA SER A 26 8.20 3.74 5.00
C SER A 26 7.65 4.77 5.97
N LEU A 27 8.35 4.96 7.10
CA LEU A 27 7.96 5.82 8.20
C LEU A 27 9.07 6.85 8.40
N ASP A 28 8.86 8.06 7.91
CA ASP A 28 9.80 9.16 8.00
C ASP A 28 11.27 8.79 7.66
N VAL A 29 12.11 8.54 8.67
CA VAL A 29 13.54 8.23 8.52
C VAL A 29 13.81 6.74 8.32
N PHE A 30 12.79 5.89 8.44
CA PHE A 30 12.92 4.44 8.36
C PHE A 30 12.27 3.85 7.11
N ARG A 31 12.97 2.89 6.50
CA ARG A 31 12.37 1.88 5.61
C ARG A 31 11.99 0.65 6.45
N GLN A 32 11.03 -0.17 5.99
CA GLN A 32 10.46 -1.31 6.74
C GLN A 32 11.47 -2.15 7.53
N GLY A 33 12.59 -2.57 6.94
CA GLY A 33 13.58 -3.41 7.64
C GLY A 33 14.22 -2.71 8.85
N GLN A 34 14.35 -1.39 8.80
CA GLN A 34 14.87 -0.58 9.91
C GLN A 34 13.81 -0.33 10.99
N VAL A 35 12.53 -0.25 10.61
CA VAL A 35 11.41 -0.10 11.55
C VAL A 35 11.40 -1.26 12.54
N TRP A 36 11.43 -2.51 12.04
CA TRP A 36 11.40 -3.69 12.89
C TRP A 36 12.61 -3.76 13.82
N LYS A 37 13.80 -3.50 13.29
CA LYS A 37 15.03 -3.44 14.08
C LYS A 37 14.96 -2.39 15.19
N ALA A 38 14.50 -1.17 14.87
CA ALA A 38 14.35 -0.10 15.84
C ALA A 38 13.33 -0.43 16.94
N LEU A 39 12.21 -1.07 16.57
CA LEU A 39 11.22 -1.56 17.54
C LEU A 39 11.82 -2.62 18.47
N GLN A 40 12.57 -3.59 17.93
CA GLN A 40 13.23 -4.62 18.74
C GLN A 40 14.27 -4.01 19.70
N GLU A 41 15.11 -3.09 19.22
CA GLU A 41 16.11 -2.40 20.04
C GLU A 41 15.45 -1.57 21.16
N GLN A 42 14.38 -0.83 20.85
CA GLN A 42 13.62 -0.09 21.85
C GLN A 42 12.99 -1.02 22.90
N ASN A 43 12.37 -2.11 22.46
CA ASN A 43 11.75 -3.09 23.35
C ASN A 43 12.77 -3.74 24.28
N ALA A 44 13.97 -4.05 23.77
CA ALA A 44 15.05 -4.60 24.58
C ALA A 44 15.58 -3.61 25.64
N MET A 45 15.59 -2.31 25.33
CA MET A 45 16.02 -1.27 26.28
C MET A 45 14.95 -0.94 27.33
N GLN A 46 13.69 -1.26 27.06
CA GLN A 46 12.55 -0.88 27.90
C GLN A 46 11.61 -2.08 28.11
N ALA A 47 12.14 -3.17 28.66
CA ALA A 47 11.40 -4.44 28.81
C ALA A 47 10.08 -4.33 29.61
N GLU A 48 9.94 -3.31 30.48
CA GLU A 48 8.73 -3.06 31.27
C GLU A 48 7.91 -1.85 30.78
N ALA A 49 8.35 -1.14 29.74
CA ALA A 49 7.53 -0.09 29.14
C ALA A 49 6.41 -0.75 28.35
N LEU A 50 5.18 -0.23 28.47
CA LEU A 50 3.96 -0.70 27.80
C LEU A 50 3.99 -0.53 26.26
N HIS A 51 5.16 -0.55 25.61
CA HIS A 51 5.39 -0.25 24.20
C HIS A 51 4.81 1.12 23.75
N VAL A 52 4.60 2.03 24.71
CA VAL A 52 4.09 3.40 24.49
C VAL A 52 5.29 4.30 24.23
N GLY A 53 5.72 4.37 22.97
CA GLY A 53 6.83 5.21 22.56
C GLY A 53 6.94 5.29 21.05
N SER A 54 7.65 6.30 20.57
CA SER A 54 7.98 6.42 19.15
C SER A 54 9.40 5.93 18.92
N ILE A 55 9.61 5.10 17.89
CA ILE A 55 10.96 4.78 17.38
C ILE A 55 11.57 5.95 16.60
N LEU A 56 10.75 6.95 16.24
CA LEU A 56 11.21 8.08 15.45
C LEU A 56 12.15 8.95 16.27
N PRO A 57 13.28 9.38 15.70
CA PRO A 57 14.20 10.27 16.41
C PRO A 57 13.54 11.59 16.79
N MET A 58 13.78 12.05 18.01
CA MET A 58 13.27 13.35 18.48
C MET A 58 14.13 14.54 18.01
N ASP A 59 15.37 14.30 17.60
CA ASP A 59 16.28 15.34 17.09
C ASP A 59 15.78 15.87 15.73
N PRO A 60 15.37 17.15 15.63
CA PRO A 60 14.88 17.73 14.38
C PRO A 60 15.92 17.71 13.25
N LYS A 61 17.21 17.64 13.57
CA LYS A 61 18.30 17.59 12.57
C LYS A 61 18.32 16.29 11.76
N LYS A 62 17.64 15.24 12.22
CA LYS A 62 17.51 13.98 11.48
C LYS A 62 16.45 14.03 10.38
N TYR A 63 15.74 15.15 10.24
CA TYR A 63 14.71 15.34 9.24
C TYR A 63 15.12 16.41 8.21
N PRO A 64 14.66 16.29 6.95
CA PRO A 64 14.87 17.32 5.95
C PRO A 64 14.23 18.65 6.38
N THR A 65 14.90 19.76 6.07
CA THR A 65 14.46 21.11 6.47
C THR A 65 14.15 22.02 5.29
N SER A 66 14.78 21.82 4.13
CA SER A 66 14.42 22.55 2.91
C SER A 66 13.15 21.96 2.29
N ALA A 67 12.43 22.76 1.48
CA ALA A 67 11.26 22.28 0.76
C ALA A 67 11.63 21.13 -0.19
N ASP A 68 12.71 21.32 -0.96
CA ASP A 68 13.16 20.34 -1.95
C ASP A 68 13.56 19.00 -1.30
N ASP A 69 14.26 19.04 -0.16
CA ASP A 69 14.63 17.81 0.56
C ASP A 69 13.41 17.10 1.14
N LYS A 70 12.40 17.85 1.60
CA LYS A 70 11.14 17.29 2.11
C LYS A 70 10.35 16.63 0.98
N ASP A 71 10.25 17.28 -0.17
CA ASP A 71 9.56 16.73 -1.34
C ASP A 71 10.29 15.50 -1.90
N MET A 72 11.62 15.56 -2.01
CA MET A 72 12.44 14.42 -2.42
C MET A 72 12.26 13.24 -1.45
N ALA A 73 12.26 13.49 -0.14
CA ALA A 73 12.03 12.45 0.85
C ALA A 73 10.62 11.86 0.74
N TYR A 74 9.60 12.70 0.56
CA TYR A 74 8.21 12.27 0.37
C TYR A 74 8.05 11.39 -0.87
N GLU A 75 8.58 11.80 -2.03
CA GLU A 75 8.55 11.01 -3.25
C GLU A 75 9.25 9.66 -3.08
N LYS A 76 10.42 9.65 -2.43
CA LYS A 76 11.16 8.44 -2.15
C LYS A 76 10.40 7.48 -1.22
N ARG A 77 9.82 7.99 -0.13
CA ARG A 77 9.04 7.17 0.83
C ARG A 77 7.85 6.49 0.18
N LYS A 78 7.16 7.21 -0.71
CA LYS A 78 6.03 6.66 -1.46
C LYS A 78 6.46 5.46 -2.31
N ALA A 79 7.53 5.63 -3.07
CA ALA A 79 8.10 4.59 -3.93
C ALA A 79 8.63 3.41 -3.10
N ASP A 80 9.36 3.68 -2.01
CA ASP A 80 9.97 2.67 -1.14
C ASP A 80 8.92 1.71 -0.56
N ALA A 81 7.78 2.22 -0.07
CA ALA A 81 6.71 1.38 0.47
C ALA A 81 6.09 0.47 -0.60
N LEU A 82 5.89 1.00 -1.81
CA LEU A 82 5.35 0.24 -2.93
C LEU A 82 6.34 -0.83 -3.43
N GLU A 83 7.62 -0.47 -3.57
CA GLU A 83 8.70 -1.42 -3.89
C GLU A 83 8.70 -2.59 -2.90
N LEU A 84 8.71 -2.28 -1.60
CA LEU A 84 8.83 -3.30 -0.56
C LEU A 84 7.66 -4.28 -0.53
N VAL A 85 6.43 -3.82 -0.79
CA VAL A 85 5.27 -4.70 -0.81
C VAL A 85 5.24 -5.57 -2.08
N LEU A 86 5.63 -5.02 -3.23
CA LEU A 86 5.49 -5.67 -4.55
C LEU A 86 6.74 -6.41 -5.03
N LYS A 87 7.91 -6.26 -4.38
CA LYS A 87 9.17 -6.91 -4.79
C LYS A 87 9.07 -8.43 -4.99
N ASN A 88 8.20 -9.08 -4.23
CA ASN A 88 7.97 -10.53 -4.28
C ASN A 88 6.62 -10.90 -4.92
N PHE A 89 5.87 -9.90 -5.41
CA PHE A 89 4.61 -10.13 -6.10
C PHE A 89 4.85 -10.35 -7.59
N LEU A 90 3.97 -11.13 -8.22
CA LEU A 90 4.06 -11.50 -9.64
C LEU A 90 4.02 -10.26 -10.54
N GLU A 91 5.06 -10.10 -11.33
CA GLU A 91 5.10 -9.11 -12.41
C GLU A 91 4.08 -9.45 -13.51
N LYS A 92 3.66 -8.42 -14.25
CA LYS A 92 2.70 -8.50 -15.38
C LYS A 92 1.34 -9.10 -15.06
N TRP A 93 1.07 -9.39 -13.80
CA TRP A 93 -0.25 -9.70 -13.27
C TRP A 93 -0.93 -8.41 -12.81
N PRO A 94 -2.15 -8.08 -13.31
CA PRO A 94 -2.90 -6.95 -12.81
C PRO A 94 -3.24 -7.11 -11.33
N ILE A 95 -2.83 -6.14 -10.52
CA ILE A 95 -3.11 -6.09 -9.08
C ILE A 95 -4.22 -5.06 -8.86
N PRO A 96 -5.41 -5.49 -8.44
CA PRO A 96 -6.47 -4.59 -8.01
C PRO A 96 -5.96 -3.70 -6.88
N THR A 97 -6.12 -2.39 -7.00
CA THR A 97 -5.51 -1.42 -6.07
C THR A 97 -6.54 -0.48 -5.47
N ILE A 98 -6.39 -0.25 -4.17
CA ILE A 98 -7.11 0.74 -3.38
C ILE A 98 -6.10 1.75 -2.82
N THR A 99 -6.45 3.03 -2.91
CA THR A 99 -5.75 4.13 -2.25
C THR A 99 -6.52 4.51 -0.99
N VAL A 100 -5.83 4.54 0.16
CA VAL A 100 -6.38 5.00 1.44
C VAL A 100 -5.78 6.37 1.77
N VAL A 101 -6.62 7.33 2.09
CA VAL A 101 -6.23 8.67 2.53
C VAL A 101 -7.08 9.13 3.70
N ARG A 102 -6.54 10.05 4.49
CA ARG A 102 -7.24 10.63 5.63
C ARG A 102 -8.39 11.54 5.21
N GLY A 103 -9.55 11.28 5.81
CA GLY A 103 -10.63 12.24 6.10
C GLY A 103 -11.12 13.11 4.94
N TRP A 104 -10.90 12.72 3.68
CA TRP A 104 -11.23 13.55 2.54
C TRP A 104 -12.70 13.40 2.15
N ASN A 105 -13.42 14.52 2.03
CA ASN A 105 -14.81 14.50 1.61
C ASN A 105 -15.00 15.40 0.37
N PRO A 106 -15.42 14.84 -0.79
CA PRO A 106 -15.60 15.60 -2.02
C PRO A 106 -16.68 16.68 -1.94
N SER A 107 -17.59 16.60 -0.98
CA SER A 107 -18.65 17.59 -0.74
C SER A 107 -18.20 18.76 0.15
N THR A 108 -16.95 18.73 0.64
CA THR A 108 -16.41 19.82 1.47
C THR A 108 -16.33 21.10 0.66
N VAL A 109 -16.81 22.20 1.24
CA VAL A 109 -16.73 23.53 0.61
C VAL A 109 -15.29 24.06 0.60
N ASN A 110 -14.95 24.79 -0.45
CA ASN A 110 -13.67 25.51 -0.58
C ASN A 110 -12.42 24.61 -0.45
N LEU A 111 -12.46 23.40 -1.03
CA LEU A 111 -11.29 22.54 -1.14
C LEU A 111 -10.14 23.23 -1.89
N ARG A 112 -8.89 22.91 -1.52
CA ARG A 112 -7.69 23.42 -2.20
C ARG A 112 -7.69 23.06 -3.69
N PHE A 113 -8.06 21.82 -4.01
CA PHE A 113 -8.23 21.31 -5.37
C PHE A 113 -9.68 20.86 -5.60
N SER A 114 -10.15 20.89 -6.85
CA SER A 114 -11.51 20.43 -7.16
C SER A 114 -11.67 18.92 -6.90
N PRO A 115 -12.88 18.45 -6.51
CA PRO A 115 -13.10 17.04 -6.25
C PRO A 115 -12.72 16.12 -7.41
N GLU A 116 -12.99 16.52 -8.65
CA GLU A 116 -12.68 15.75 -9.86
C GLU A 116 -11.17 15.59 -10.05
N ARG A 117 -10.40 16.67 -9.79
CA ARG A 117 -8.94 16.64 -9.86
C ARG A 117 -8.38 15.74 -8.78
N THR A 118 -8.89 15.86 -7.55
CA THR A 118 -8.43 15.05 -6.42
C THR A 118 -8.72 13.56 -6.65
N LYS A 119 -9.93 13.18 -7.07
CA LYS A 119 -10.27 11.79 -7.42
C LYS A 119 -9.33 11.24 -8.48
N ARG A 120 -9.14 11.97 -9.58
CA ARG A 120 -8.22 11.55 -10.66
C ARG A 120 -6.79 11.35 -10.14
N SER A 121 -6.31 12.25 -9.29
CA SER A 121 -4.98 12.14 -8.69
C SER A 121 -4.86 10.90 -7.80
N LEU A 122 -5.84 10.63 -6.94
CA LEU A 122 -5.83 9.50 -6.01
C LEU A 122 -6.03 8.15 -6.72
N SER A 123 -6.88 8.10 -7.75
CA SER A 123 -7.08 6.90 -8.58
C SER A 123 -5.85 6.57 -9.42
N GLY A 124 -5.02 7.55 -9.78
CA GLY A 124 -3.80 7.35 -10.57
C GLY A 124 -2.51 7.27 -9.76
N SER A 125 -2.54 7.59 -8.46
CA SER A 125 -1.32 7.84 -7.69
C SER A 125 -0.43 6.62 -7.58
N VAL A 126 -1.01 5.43 -7.33
CA VAL A 126 -0.21 4.21 -7.11
C VAL A 126 0.46 3.74 -8.40
N ASP A 127 -0.22 3.83 -9.54
CA ASP A 127 0.39 3.49 -10.84
C ASP A 127 1.52 4.47 -11.22
N GLY A 128 1.35 5.75 -10.88
CA GLY A 128 2.39 6.77 -11.04
C GLY A 128 3.67 6.48 -10.24
N LEU A 129 3.58 5.72 -9.15
CA LEU A 129 4.72 5.32 -8.32
C LEU A 129 5.48 4.11 -8.87
N ARG A 130 4.97 3.43 -9.90
CA ARG A 130 5.56 2.21 -10.44
C ARG A 130 7.00 2.43 -10.94
N ALA A 131 7.21 3.49 -11.72
CA ALA A 131 8.53 3.81 -12.26
C ALA A 131 9.56 4.18 -11.17
N PRO A 132 9.28 5.13 -10.25
CA PRO A 132 10.24 5.45 -9.18
C PRO A 132 10.45 4.30 -8.19
N ALA A 133 9.52 3.35 -8.06
CA ALA A 133 9.69 2.14 -7.26
C ALA A 133 10.47 1.02 -7.98
N GLY A 134 10.89 1.21 -9.24
CA GLY A 134 11.59 0.18 -10.02
C GLY A 134 10.70 -0.98 -10.49
N LEU A 135 9.38 -0.82 -10.43
CA LEU A 135 8.38 -1.87 -10.66
C LEU A 135 7.89 -1.89 -12.11
N HIS A 136 8.80 -1.72 -13.07
CA HIS A 136 8.45 -1.44 -14.48
C HIS A 136 7.58 -2.53 -15.14
N TRP A 137 7.59 -3.76 -14.63
CA TRP A 137 6.78 -4.85 -15.17
C TRP A 137 5.52 -5.16 -14.36
N HIS A 138 5.34 -4.58 -13.17
CA HIS A 138 4.10 -4.72 -12.41
C HIS A 138 2.93 -4.03 -13.13
N ARG A 139 1.72 -4.57 -12.99
CA ARG A 139 0.50 -3.98 -13.55
C ARG A 139 -0.41 -3.53 -12.41
N ILE A 140 -0.48 -2.22 -12.18
CA ILE A 140 -1.40 -1.64 -11.19
C ILE A 140 -2.76 -1.44 -11.85
N ALA A 141 -3.80 -2.03 -11.28
CA ALA A 141 -5.18 -1.90 -11.74
C ALA A 141 -6.02 -1.21 -10.66
N ASN A 142 -6.04 0.12 -10.71
CA ASN A 142 -6.81 0.90 -9.73
C ASN A 142 -8.31 0.62 -9.87
N LEU A 143 -8.97 0.30 -8.75
CA LEU A 143 -10.41 0.09 -8.73
C LEU A 143 -11.15 1.41 -8.92
N HIS A 144 -12.27 1.40 -9.66
CA HIS A 144 -13.05 2.61 -9.96
C HIS A 144 -13.50 3.34 -8.68
N ASP A 145 -13.95 2.59 -7.68
CA ASP A 145 -14.32 3.10 -6.34
C ASP A 145 -13.22 2.77 -5.30
N GLY A 146 -11.99 2.61 -5.76
CA GLY A 146 -10.84 2.20 -4.96
C GLY A 146 -10.22 3.31 -4.12
N ILE A 147 -10.99 4.33 -3.72
CA ILE A 147 -10.50 5.39 -2.83
C ILE A 147 -11.25 5.29 -1.51
N ILE A 148 -10.54 4.88 -0.46
CA ILE A 148 -11.05 4.93 0.91
C ILE A 148 -10.58 6.22 1.55
N CYS A 149 -11.54 7.09 1.88
CA CYS A 149 -11.26 8.40 2.47
C CYS A 149 -11.35 8.39 4.01
N ASN A 150 -11.40 7.21 4.61
CA ASN A 150 -11.42 6.97 6.04
C ASN A 150 -10.20 6.13 6.41
N ASP A 151 -9.27 6.70 7.16
CA ASP A 151 -8.03 6.06 7.61
C ASP A 151 -8.15 5.39 8.99
N THR A 152 -9.36 5.32 9.56
CA THR A 152 -9.60 4.51 10.76
C THR A 152 -9.43 3.02 10.44
N PRO A 153 -8.75 2.24 11.32
CA PRO A 153 -8.56 0.81 11.10
C PRO A 153 -9.87 0.07 10.83
N GLU A 154 -10.93 0.39 11.59
CA GLU A 154 -12.24 -0.23 11.48
C GLU A 154 -12.87 0.06 10.12
N GLY A 155 -12.82 1.33 9.67
CA GLY A 155 -13.39 1.73 8.37
C GLY A 155 -12.65 1.12 7.18
N VAL A 156 -11.32 1.01 7.26
CA VAL A 156 -10.52 0.35 6.21
C VAL A 156 -10.84 -1.15 6.18
N LEU A 157 -10.87 -1.82 7.33
CA LEU A 157 -11.18 -3.25 7.41
C LEU A 157 -12.58 -3.55 6.87
N GLU A 158 -13.60 -2.82 7.30
CA GLU A 158 -14.97 -3.00 6.82
C GLU A 158 -15.07 -2.86 5.29
N ALA A 159 -14.40 -1.85 4.72
CA ALA A 159 -14.36 -1.64 3.28
C ALA A 159 -13.67 -2.80 2.53
N LEU A 160 -12.59 -3.35 3.08
CA LEU A 160 -11.87 -4.48 2.48
C LEU A 160 -12.72 -5.76 2.51
N PHE A 161 -13.31 -6.11 3.65
CA PHE A 161 -14.19 -7.27 3.74
C PHE A 161 -15.38 -7.13 2.77
N SER A 162 -16.03 -5.96 2.76
CA SER A 162 -17.14 -5.66 1.85
C SER A 162 -16.73 -5.74 0.37
N LEU A 163 -15.48 -5.43 0.02
CA LEU A 163 -14.97 -5.58 -1.34
C LEU A 163 -14.85 -7.05 -1.73
N PHE A 164 -14.20 -7.87 -0.91
CA PHE A 164 -14.00 -9.30 -1.19
C PHE A 164 -15.31 -10.10 -1.14
N GLU A 165 -16.29 -9.70 -0.32
CA GLU A 165 -17.62 -10.31 -0.31
C GLU A 165 -18.41 -9.97 -1.59
N ARG A 166 -18.28 -8.75 -2.12
CA ARG A 166 -18.88 -8.34 -3.40
C ARG A 166 -18.20 -8.98 -4.62
N HIS A 167 -16.91 -9.28 -4.51
CA HIS A 167 -16.10 -9.86 -5.57
C HIS A 167 -15.45 -11.18 -5.10
N PRO A 168 -16.22 -12.28 -5.01
CA PRO A 168 -15.74 -13.52 -4.40
C PRO A 168 -14.66 -14.26 -5.21
N ASP A 169 -14.42 -13.83 -6.43
CA ASP A 169 -13.36 -14.27 -7.34
C ASP A 169 -12.05 -13.48 -7.16
N LEU A 170 -12.08 -12.36 -6.45
CA LEU A 170 -10.92 -11.50 -6.20
C LEU A 170 -9.90 -12.24 -5.29
N PRO A 171 -8.68 -12.53 -5.79
CA PRO A 171 -7.72 -13.29 -5.00
C PRO A 171 -6.96 -12.42 -3.99
N ALA A 172 -6.58 -11.22 -4.40
CA ALA A 172 -5.81 -10.29 -3.60
C ALA A 172 -6.00 -8.84 -4.09
N VAL A 173 -5.75 -7.89 -3.20
CA VAL A 173 -5.83 -6.45 -3.42
C VAL A 173 -4.61 -5.78 -2.80
N LEU A 174 -4.03 -4.83 -3.53
CA LEU A 174 -3.05 -3.89 -2.99
C LEU A 174 -3.80 -2.74 -2.30
N VAL A 175 -3.56 -2.56 -1.01
CA VAL A 175 -4.04 -1.42 -0.22
C VAL A 175 -2.86 -0.49 0.00
N TYR A 176 -2.96 0.73 -0.49
CA TYR A 176 -1.89 1.73 -0.38
C TYR A 176 -2.38 2.95 0.40
N SER A 177 -1.86 3.11 1.61
CA SER A 177 -2.13 4.26 2.48
C SER A 177 -1.02 5.29 2.37
N ASN A 178 -1.41 6.55 2.16
CA ASN A 178 -0.52 7.69 2.16
C ASN A 178 -1.03 8.72 3.17
N ASP A 179 -0.38 8.75 4.33
CA ASP A 179 -0.60 9.77 5.36
C ASP A 179 0.67 10.61 5.50
N SER A 180 0.62 11.86 5.05
CA SER A 180 1.79 12.72 4.99
C SER A 180 1.39 14.19 5.05
N PHE A 181 2.36 15.06 5.36
CA PHE A 181 2.13 16.50 5.27
C PHE A 181 1.65 16.90 3.87
N ASN A 182 2.31 16.42 2.81
CA ASN A 182 2.00 16.76 1.43
C ASN A 182 0.61 16.26 0.98
N MET A 183 0.22 15.06 1.43
CA MET A 183 -1.12 14.52 1.17
C MET A 183 -2.17 15.32 1.95
N ALA A 184 -1.98 15.54 3.25
CA ALA A 184 -2.90 16.32 4.07
C ALA A 184 -3.08 17.76 3.53
N LEU A 185 -1.98 18.41 3.13
CA LEU A 185 -2.01 19.74 2.52
C LEU A 185 -2.79 19.74 1.19
N SER A 186 -2.73 18.66 0.41
CA SER A 186 -3.45 18.54 -0.85
C SER A 186 -4.95 18.32 -0.66
N LEU A 187 -5.35 17.66 0.42
CA LEU A 187 -6.74 17.30 0.70
C LEU A 187 -7.50 18.35 1.53
N MET A 188 -6.81 19.33 2.12
CA MET A 188 -7.40 20.34 2.99
C MET A 188 -8.23 21.41 2.26
N ARG A 189 -8.96 22.21 3.05
CA ARG A 189 -9.64 23.43 2.58
C ARG A 189 -8.67 24.60 2.45
N LYS A 190 -8.98 25.54 1.55
CA LYS A 190 -8.25 26.81 1.46
C LYS A 190 -8.44 27.60 2.76
N GLY A 191 -7.33 28.15 3.29
CA GLY A 191 -7.33 28.95 4.51
C GLY A 191 -7.27 28.16 5.82
N GLU A 192 -7.39 26.83 5.77
CA GLU A 192 -7.16 25.98 6.93
C GLU A 192 -5.66 25.95 7.29
N LYS A 193 -5.34 25.78 8.58
CA LYS A 193 -3.95 25.71 9.04
C LYS A 193 -3.40 24.31 8.76
N PRO A 194 -2.28 24.15 8.04
CA PRO A 194 -1.69 22.84 7.79
C PRO A 194 -1.22 22.15 9.07
N ILE A 195 -1.21 20.81 9.06
CA ILE A 195 -0.64 19.98 10.13
C ILE A 195 0.82 19.68 9.79
N GLY A 196 1.70 20.64 10.06
CA GLY A 196 3.13 20.56 9.73
C GLY A 196 3.63 21.77 8.95
N VAL A 197 4.87 21.69 8.46
CA VAL A 197 5.52 22.79 7.75
C VAL A 197 6.23 22.32 6.48
N GLY A 198 5.99 23.02 5.37
CA GLY A 198 6.68 22.73 4.09
C GLY A 198 8.16 23.13 4.07
N THR A 199 8.61 23.96 5.02
CA THR A 199 9.99 24.40 5.18
C THR A 199 10.36 24.53 6.65
N GLY A 200 11.65 24.47 6.94
CA GLY A 200 12.19 24.54 8.29
C GLY A 200 12.15 23.21 9.05
N PRO A 201 12.66 23.21 10.31
CA PRO A 201 12.71 22.03 11.14
C PRO A 201 11.32 21.51 11.48
N ARG A 202 11.23 20.19 11.67
CA ARG A 202 10.02 19.50 12.09
C ARG A 202 9.47 20.12 13.39
N GLN A 203 8.15 20.35 13.43
CA GLN A 203 7.46 20.91 14.59
C GLN A 203 6.86 19.83 15.50
N PRO A 204 6.70 20.07 16.81
CA PRO A 204 5.93 19.19 17.68
C PRO A 204 4.49 19.02 17.18
N GLY A 205 4.00 17.78 17.13
CA GLY A 205 2.65 17.46 16.63
C GLY A 205 2.52 17.52 15.10
N GLU A 206 3.60 17.78 14.36
CA GLU A 206 3.62 17.62 12.91
C GLU A 206 3.40 16.15 12.53
N LEU A 207 2.65 15.96 11.45
CA LEU A 207 2.32 14.63 10.95
C LEU A 207 3.58 13.84 10.60
N THR A 208 3.60 12.57 10.98
CA THR A 208 4.60 11.62 10.51
C THR A 208 4.27 11.21 9.10
N ASP A 209 5.25 11.28 8.20
CA ASP A 209 5.10 10.72 6.87
C ASP A 209 5.08 9.18 6.99
N ALA A 210 3.90 8.61 6.78
CA ALA A 210 3.64 7.19 6.85
C ALA A 210 3.07 6.69 5.51
N MET A 211 3.90 5.95 4.78
CA MET A 211 3.52 5.23 3.58
C MET A 211 3.42 3.76 3.93
N VAL A 212 2.22 3.20 3.80
CA VAL A 212 1.99 1.78 4.12
C VAL A 212 1.29 1.14 2.95
N ALA A 213 1.84 0.04 2.47
CA ALA A 213 1.29 -0.76 1.40
C ALA A 213 1.13 -2.20 1.89
N LEU A 214 -0.05 -2.77 1.68
CA LEU A 214 -0.39 -4.14 2.08
C LEU A 214 -0.93 -4.88 0.87
N ILE A 215 -0.53 -6.13 0.68
CA ILE A 215 -1.28 -7.04 -0.17
C ILE A 215 -2.12 -7.89 0.76
N VAL A 216 -3.43 -7.71 0.66
CA VAL A 216 -4.42 -8.47 1.42
C VAL A 216 -5.11 -9.42 0.47
N GLY A 217 -5.31 -10.67 0.86
CA GLY A 217 -5.93 -11.66 -0.01
C GLY A 217 -6.73 -12.71 0.72
N ARG A 218 -7.50 -13.46 -0.08
CA ARG A 218 -8.26 -14.60 0.39
C ARG A 218 -7.38 -15.85 0.36
N PRO A 219 -7.10 -16.50 1.50
CA PRO A 219 -6.16 -17.62 1.55
C PRO A 219 -6.51 -18.72 0.55
N GLU A 220 -7.77 -19.12 0.46
CA GLU A 220 -8.24 -20.19 -0.41
C GLU A 220 -8.14 -19.86 -1.90
N ARG A 221 -8.25 -18.59 -2.29
CA ARG A 221 -8.10 -18.16 -3.70
C ARG A 221 -6.63 -18.06 -4.08
N VAL A 222 -5.80 -17.53 -3.17
CA VAL A 222 -4.35 -17.43 -3.35
C VAL A 222 -3.72 -18.82 -3.42
N ASP A 223 -4.14 -19.73 -2.54
CA ASP A 223 -3.66 -21.11 -2.50
C ASP A 223 -4.07 -21.90 -3.75
N TRP A 224 -5.30 -21.71 -4.23
CA TRP A 224 -5.73 -22.27 -5.51
C TRP A 224 -4.85 -21.78 -6.66
N LEU A 225 -4.61 -20.46 -6.78
CA LEU A 225 -3.73 -19.91 -7.82
C LEU A 225 -2.29 -20.42 -7.73
N ARG A 226 -1.76 -20.61 -6.52
CA ARG A 226 -0.40 -21.13 -6.29
C ARG A 226 -0.21 -22.52 -6.93
N GLN A 227 -1.26 -23.34 -6.99
CA GLN A 227 -1.19 -24.65 -7.65
C GLN A 227 -0.95 -24.54 -9.15
N PHE A 228 -1.31 -23.43 -9.78
CA PHE A 228 -1.10 -23.20 -11.22
C PHE A 228 0.29 -22.66 -11.54
N ALA A 229 1.02 -22.12 -10.56
CA ALA A 229 2.34 -21.53 -10.77
C ALA A 229 3.35 -22.46 -11.48
N PRO A 230 3.47 -23.76 -11.15
CA PRO A 230 4.37 -24.69 -11.84
C PRO A 230 4.01 -24.94 -13.30
N TYR A 231 2.78 -24.65 -13.71
CA TYR A 231 2.30 -24.83 -15.08
C TYR A 231 2.50 -23.58 -15.94
N THR A 232 3.07 -22.50 -15.40
CA THR A 232 3.32 -21.28 -16.18
C THR A 232 4.59 -21.41 -17.04
N LYS A 233 4.56 -20.93 -18.29
CA LYS A 233 5.78 -20.71 -19.09
C LYS A 233 6.36 -19.36 -18.73
N VAL A 234 7.58 -19.39 -18.22
CA VAL A 234 8.42 -18.19 -18.10
C VAL A 234 9.04 -17.92 -19.47
N ASN A 235 9.18 -16.65 -19.84
CA ASN A 235 9.90 -16.26 -21.05
C ASN A 235 11.35 -16.78 -21.02
N GLU A 236 11.86 -17.23 -22.18
CA GLU A 236 13.26 -17.64 -22.34
C GLU A 236 14.22 -16.45 -22.15
N ASN A 237 13.75 -15.23 -22.46
CA ASN A 237 14.47 -14.02 -22.15
C ASN A 237 14.46 -13.76 -20.64
N ARG A 238 15.60 -14.03 -19.98
CA ARG A 238 15.81 -13.76 -18.55
C ARG A 238 15.64 -12.28 -18.15
N ILE A 239 15.77 -11.36 -19.11
CA ILE A 239 15.60 -9.92 -18.90
C ILE A 239 14.11 -9.53 -18.96
N ASP A 240 13.23 -10.39 -19.48
CA ASP A 240 11.81 -10.06 -19.61
C ASP A 240 10.95 -11.28 -19.23
N PRO A 241 10.68 -11.53 -17.93
CA PRO A 241 10.06 -12.77 -17.45
C PRO A 241 8.56 -12.86 -17.74
N GLU A 242 8.10 -12.46 -18.92
CA GLU A 242 6.69 -12.47 -19.28
C GLU A 242 6.04 -13.85 -19.16
N PHE A 243 4.86 -13.88 -18.56
CA PHE A 243 3.94 -15.00 -18.72
C PHE A 243 3.56 -15.13 -20.20
N ARG A 244 4.11 -16.13 -20.88
CA ARG A 244 3.83 -16.41 -22.30
C ARG A 244 2.77 -17.51 -22.51
N GLY A 245 2.09 -17.91 -21.45
CA GLY A 245 1.05 -18.94 -21.47
C GLY A 245 1.38 -20.15 -20.61
N TRP A 246 0.59 -21.20 -20.75
CA TRP A 246 0.75 -22.44 -20.00
C TRP A 246 1.84 -23.34 -20.60
N GLY A 247 2.53 -24.07 -19.73
CA GLY A 247 3.55 -25.07 -20.00
C GLY A 247 3.01 -26.24 -20.81
N TRP A 248 3.92 -27.13 -21.22
CA TRP A 248 3.55 -28.37 -21.92
C TRP A 248 2.70 -29.29 -21.05
N ARG A 249 2.85 -29.21 -19.72
CA ARG A 249 1.91 -29.79 -18.77
C ARG A 249 0.70 -28.87 -18.72
N LYS A 250 -0.44 -29.35 -19.22
CA LYS A 250 -1.72 -28.70 -18.94
C LYS A 250 -2.02 -28.87 -17.45
N PRO A 251 -2.56 -27.85 -16.76
CA PRO A 251 -3.21 -28.13 -15.49
C PRO A 251 -4.27 -29.22 -15.73
N PRO A 252 -4.37 -30.23 -14.85
CA PRO A 252 -5.33 -31.31 -15.00
C PRO A 252 -6.78 -30.82 -14.98
#